data_AF-A0A397VUN0-F1
#
_entry.id   AF-A0A397VUN0-F1
#
_cell.length_a   1.000
_cell.length_b   1.000
_cell.length_c   1.000
_cell.angle_alpha   90.00
_cell.angle_beta   90.00
_cell.angle_gamma   90.00
#
_symmetry.space_group_name_H-M   'P 1'
#
loop_
_entity.id
_entity.type
_entity.pdbx_description
1 polymer ?
#
loop_
_entity_poly.entity_id
_entity_poly.type
_entity_poly.pdbx_seq_one_letter_code
_entity_poly.pdbx_strand_id
1 'polypeptide(L)'
;MDVWDFIFSLIPDHAETEFNKAFNNYLSNVASIIIFSDIHIKPLASSPKFYIWVLRKFGPDAQITVDCFNDLLKTRVSLDIQLQTSNVEVPIGMNQCTYKAICDAFKIYCNSKNFFLPSHLETISRSASHEILGPLFENYLPTLFGIEVTFQLPMETIEESDVMQIVEESNDMQVIEVIEGDSNGEQGVNQNEVQSDFQILSTKRRLAAKEIKEIKELWKQKLEDMHYNSIYNGSGLTNTFRNSLRIFVEEKLPYAEEKSRQNNNNSLSKRRKC
;
A
#
# COMPACT_ATOMS: atom_id res chain seq x y z
N MET A 1 20.87 -15.39 13.15
CA MET A 1 20.07 -14.38 13.87
C MET A 1 20.09 -13.15 12.99
N ASP A 2 18.94 -12.71 12.50
CA ASP A 2 18.83 -11.53 11.63
C ASP A 2 19.17 -10.26 12.44
N VAL A 3 19.70 -9.22 11.78
CA VAL A 3 20.06 -7.96 12.43
C VAL A 3 18.84 -7.31 13.08
N TRP A 4 17.65 -7.48 12.51
CA TRP A 4 16.41 -6.93 13.07
C TRP A 4 15.96 -7.68 14.32
N ASP A 5 16.12 -9.00 14.37
CA ASP A 5 15.85 -9.78 15.59
C ASP A 5 16.84 -9.43 16.69
N PHE A 6 18.11 -9.19 16.35
CA PHE A 6 19.11 -8.71 17.30
C PHE A 6 18.73 -7.33 17.86
N ILE A 7 18.46 -6.34 16.99
CA ILE A 7 18.05 -4.99 17.42
C ILE A 7 16.80 -5.06 18.28
N PHE A 8 15.78 -5.80 17.84
CA PHE A 8 14.53 -5.97 18.59
C PHE A 8 14.74 -6.61 19.96
N SER A 9 15.67 -7.56 20.09
CA SER A 9 16.01 -8.20 21.38
C SER A 9 16.65 -7.26 22.39
N LEU A 10 17.22 -6.13 21.94
CA LEU A 10 17.83 -5.12 22.82
C LEU A 10 16.83 -4.10 23.35
N ILE A 11 15.58 -4.13 22.88
CA ILE A 11 14.56 -3.15 23.23
C ILE A 11 13.77 -3.63 24.45
N PRO A 12 13.79 -2.88 25.57
CA PRO A 12 12.99 -3.21 26.73
C PRO A 12 11.51 -3.33 26.37
N ASP A 13 10.87 -4.36 26.93
CA ASP A 13 9.44 -4.66 26.75
C ASP A 13 9.00 -4.93 25.29
N HIS A 14 9.95 -5.05 24.35
CA HIS A 14 9.68 -5.35 22.94
C HIS A 14 8.67 -4.39 22.30
N ALA A 15 8.66 -3.12 22.77
CA ALA A 15 7.68 -2.13 22.36
C ALA A 15 7.87 -1.72 20.89
N GLU A 16 6.81 -1.86 20.09
CA GLU A 16 6.78 -1.45 18.68
C GLU A 16 7.25 -0.01 18.47
N THR A 17 6.79 0.91 19.32
CA THR A 17 7.12 2.33 19.23
C THR A 17 8.61 2.59 19.44
N GLU A 18 9.24 1.86 20.36
CA GLU A 18 10.67 2.00 20.64
C GLU A 18 11.51 1.36 19.54
N PHE A 19 11.06 0.24 18.97
CA PHE A 19 11.67 -0.34 17.78
C PHE A 19 11.61 0.61 16.59
N ASN A 20 10.44 1.18 16.30
CA ASN A 20 10.29 2.10 15.18
C ASN A 20 11.18 3.35 15.35
N LYS A 21 11.29 3.89 16.56
CA LYS A 21 12.24 4.99 16.85
C LYS A 21 13.69 4.59 16.61
N ALA A 22 14.12 3.46 17.17
CA ALA A 22 15.49 2.96 17.02
C ALA A 22 15.84 2.68 15.54
N PHE A 23 14.89 2.08 14.81
CA PHE A 23 15.06 1.76 13.41
C PHE A 23 15.09 3.01 12.52
N ASN A 24 14.21 3.98 12.75
CA ASN A 24 14.25 5.25 12.01
C ASN A 24 15.55 6.02 12.26
N ASN A 25 16.07 5.99 13.48
CA ASN A 25 17.38 6.55 13.81
C ASN A 25 18.52 5.78 13.10
N TYR A 26 18.43 4.45 13.04
CA TYR A 26 19.36 3.65 12.25
C TYR A 26 19.31 4.03 10.76
N LEU A 27 18.12 4.15 10.16
CA LEU A 27 17.98 4.55 8.75
C LEU A 27 18.49 5.98 8.48
N SER A 28 18.32 6.92 9.40
CA SER A 28 18.86 8.27 9.24
C SER A 28 20.38 8.32 9.32
N ASN A 29 21.01 7.36 10.02
CA ASN A 29 22.47 7.30 10.18
C ASN A 29 23.15 6.36 9.18
N VAL A 30 22.43 5.35 8.70
CA VAL A 30 22.88 4.41 7.68
C VAL A 30 22.16 4.80 6.40
N ALA A 31 22.69 5.82 5.73
CA ALA A 31 22.26 6.19 4.39
C ALA A 31 22.64 5.09 3.39
N SER A 32 21.97 3.94 3.46
CA SER A 32 21.94 2.92 2.42
C SER A 32 20.61 3.07 1.68
N ILE A 33 20.43 4.25 1.10
CA ILE A 33 19.39 4.47 0.11
C ILE A 33 19.76 3.57 -1.07
N ILE A 34 18.80 2.82 -1.63
CA ILE A 34 18.99 2.32 -2.99
C ILE A 34 18.96 3.56 -3.88
N ILE A 35 20.11 4.20 -4.07
CA ILE A 35 20.22 5.41 -4.87
C ILE A 35 20.19 4.97 -6.32
N PHE A 36 19.01 5.04 -6.94
CA PHE A 36 18.90 4.95 -8.38
C PHE A 36 19.44 6.25 -8.96
N SER A 37 20.43 6.14 -9.84
CA SER A 37 21.09 7.27 -10.51
C SER A 37 20.16 8.03 -11.48
N ASP A 38 18.94 7.52 -11.71
CA ASP A 38 17.87 8.19 -12.46
C ASP A 38 16.78 8.76 -11.53
N ILE A 39 16.51 10.05 -11.71
CA ILE A 39 15.92 11.04 -10.79
C ILE A 39 14.42 10.78 -10.42
N HIS A 40 13.82 9.65 -10.78
CA HIS A 40 12.35 9.49 -10.73
C HIS A 40 11.81 8.27 -9.98
N ILE A 41 12.65 7.36 -9.47
CA ILE A 41 12.18 6.23 -8.64
C ILE A 41 12.21 6.64 -7.16
N LYS A 42 11.13 6.38 -6.43
CA LYS A 42 11.15 6.46 -4.96
C LYS A 42 11.69 5.14 -4.41
N PRO A 43 12.91 5.10 -3.84
CA PRO A 43 13.45 3.86 -3.28
C PRO A 43 12.66 3.43 -2.03
N LEU A 44 12.72 2.13 -1.73
CA LEU A 44 12.31 1.64 -0.42
C LEU A 44 13.23 2.22 0.66
N ALA A 45 12.66 2.52 1.82
CA ALA A 45 13.43 2.92 2.99
C ALA A 45 14.35 1.80 3.52
N SER A 46 14.06 0.54 3.21
CA SER A 46 14.90 -0.60 3.59
C SER A 46 14.86 -1.74 2.56
N SER A 47 15.55 -2.84 2.82
CA SER A 47 15.50 -4.04 1.98
C SER A 47 14.09 -4.68 2.00
N PRO A 48 13.60 -5.30 0.91
CA PRO A 48 12.30 -5.99 0.90
C PRO A 48 12.12 -7.03 2.02
N LYS A 49 13.21 -7.69 2.42
CA LYS A 49 13.25 -8.62 3.56
C LYS A 49 12.79 -7.97 4.87
N PHE A 50 13.14 -6.71 5.11
CA PHE A 50 12.73 -5.98 6.31
C PHE A 50 11.21 -5.86 6.42
N TYR A 51 10.55 -5.50 5.32
CA TYR A 51 9.09 -5.35 5.29
C TYR A 51 8.39 -6.68 5.60
N ILE A 52 8.87 -7.78 5.00
CA ILE A 52 8.34 -9.12 5.28
C ILE A 52 8.56 -9.49 6.75
N TRP A 53 9.75 -9.18 7.31
CA TRP A 53 10.04 -9.38 8.73
C TRP A 53 9.11 -8.57 9.63
N VAL A 54 8.87 -7.28 9.34
CA VAL A 54 7.96 -6.41 10.11
C VAL A 54 6.55 -7.01 10.14
N LEU A 55 6.01 -7.37 8.98
CA LEU A 55 4.68 -7.97 8.89
C LEU A 55 4.57 -9.25 9.71
N ARG A 56 5.59 -10.12 9.68
CA ARG A 56 5.61 -11.36 10.47
C ARG A 56 5.76 -11.11 11.96
N LYS A 57 6.60 -10.14 12.34
CA LYS A 57 6.96 -9.87 13.74
C LYS A 57 5.84 -9.15 14.48
N PHE A 58 5.30 -8.11 13.88
CA PHE A 58 4.31 -7.23 14.51
C PHE A 58 2.86 -7.53 14.08
N GLY A 59 2.69 -8.22 12.95
CA GLY A 59 1.38 -8.55 12.41
C GLY A 59 0.73 -7.41 11.60
N PRO A 60 -0.37 -7.70 10.89
CA PRO A 60 -1.04 -6.75 9.99
C PRO A 60 -1.82 -5.62 10.70
N ASP A 61 -1.92 -5.66 12.02
CA ASP A 61 -2.64 -4.65 12.81
C ASP A 61 -1.71 -3.59 13.43
N ALA A 62 -0.39 -3.79 13.35
CA ALA A 62 0.59 -2.86 13.90
C ALA A 62 0.75 -1.60 13.03
N GLN A 63 1.06 -0.47 13.65
CA GLN A 63 1.26 0.80 12.96
C GLN A 63 2.47 0.73 12.02
N ILE A 64 3.59 0.16 12.50
CA ILE A 64 4.80 -0.01 11.70
C ILE A 64 4.53 -0.83 10.43
N THR A 65 3.61 -1.80 10.49
CA THR A 65 3.21 -2.58 9.32
C THR A 65 2.44 -1.72 8.32
N VAL A 66 1.56 -0.83 8.77
CA VAL A 66 0.86 0.11 7.87
C VAL A 66 1.83 1.11 7.25
N ASP A 67 2.81 1.60 8.02
CA ASP A 67 3.85 2.50 7.52
C ASP A 67 4.69 1.82 6.43
N CYS A 68 5.05 0.55 6.64
CA CYS A 68 5.70 -0.29 5.65
C CYS A 68 4.88 -0.45 4.37
N PHE A 69 3.56 -0.67 4.47
CA PHE A 69 2.69 -0.73 3.28
C PHE A 69 2.67 0.60 2.52
N ASN A 70 2.55 1.72 3.23
CA ASN A 70 2.54 3.05 2.62
C ASN A 70 3.82 3.32 1.83
N ASP A 71 4.96 2.87 2.35
CA ASP A 71 6.24 2.99 1.66
C ASP A 71 6.32 2.07 0.44
N LEU A 72 5.99 0.77 0.60
CA LEU A 72 5.92 -0.21 -0.50
C LEU A 72 5.02 0.26 -1.64
N LEU A 73 3.82 0.78 -1.32
CA LEU A 73 2.88 1.27 -2.31
C LEU A 73 3.47 2.43 -3.13
N LYS A 74 4.05 3.43 -2.45
CA LYS A 74 4.68 4.58 -3.12
C LYS A 74 5.83 4.12 -4.03
N THR A 75 6.67 3.20 -3.56
CA THR A 75 7.74 2.62 -4.38
C THR A 75 7.17 1.87 -5.58
N ARG A 76 6.22 0.94 -5.39
CA ARG A 76 5.62 0.15 -6.47
C ARG A 76 5.01 1.03 -7.56
N VAL A 77 4.29 2.09 -7.17
CA VAL A 77 3.76 3.07 -8.12
C VAL A 77 4.88 3.80 -8.86
N SER A 78 5.96 4.21 -8.19
CA SER A 78 7.09 4.88 -8.86
C SER A 78 7.81 3.97 -9.87
N LEU A 79 7.94 2.67 -9.56
CA LEU A 79 8.51 1.69 -10.47
C LEU A 79 7.60 1.49 -11.69
N ASP A 80 6.30 1.37 -11.47
CA ASP A 80 5.32 1.27 -12.55
C ASP A 80 5.34 2.50 -13.46
N ILE A 81 5.41 3.72 -12.91
CA ILE A 81 5.56 4.94 -13.71
C ILE A 81 6.80 4.89 -14.60
N GLN A 82 7.95 4.44 -14.08
CA GLN A 82 9.16 4.34 -14.88
C GLN A 82 8.99 3.30 -16.01
N LEU A 83 8.40 2.14 -15.72
CA LEU A 83 8.10 1.09 -16.70
C LEU A 83 7.08 1.56 -17.76
N GLN A 84 6.17 2.48 -17.43
CA GLN A 84 5.29 3.08 -18.43
C GLN A 84 6.05 3.99 -19.39
N THR A 85 7.08 4.68 -18.91
CA THR A 85 7.88 5.64 -19.72
C THR A 85 9.01 4.97 -20.51
N SER A 86 9.41 3.77 -20.10
CA SER A 86 10.56 3.04 -20.63
C SER A 86 10.08 1.68 -21.11
N ASN A 87 10.32 1.31 -22.37
CA ASN A 87 9.96 -0.02 -22.92
C ASN A 87 10.85 -1.16 -22.36
N VAL A 88 11.10 -1.16 -21.05
CA VAL A 88 11.96 -2.09 -20.33
C VAL A 88 11.10 -2.92 -19.39
N GLU A 89 11.52 -4.16 -19.13
CA GLU A 89 10.81 -5.06 -18.19
C GLU A 89 11.21 -4.81 -16.73
N VAL A 90 12.36 -4.17 -16.52
CA VAL A 90 12.93 -3.85 -15.20
C VAL A 90 13.28 -2.36 -15.16
N PRO A 91 12.96 -1.67 -14.05
CA PRO A 91 13.40 -0.31 -13.77
C PRO A 91 14.89 -0.08 -14.07
N ILE A 92 15.23 1.03 -14.73
CA ILE A 92 16.62 1.34 -15.08
C ILE A 92 17.44 1.50 -13.79
N GLY A 93 18.61 0.88 -13.75
CA GLY A 93 19.48 0.87 -12.56
C GLY A 93 19.05 -0.13 -11.48
N MET A 94 18.04 -0.96 -11.73
CA MET A 94 17.60 -2.03 -10.84
C MET A 94 17.88 -3.40 -11.47
N ASN A 95 18.32 -4.37 -10.67
CA ASN A 95 18.42 -5.76 -11.11
C ASN A 95 17.07 -6.48 -10.96
N GLN A 96 16.83 -7.51 -11.79
CA GLN A 96 15.60 -8.30 -11.80
C GLN A 96 15.25 -8.85 -10.41
N CYS A 97 16.27 -9.30 -9.68
CA CYS A 97 16.16 -9.89 -8.36
C CYS A 97 15.55 -8.93 -7.33
N THR A 98 16.08 -7.70 -7.28
CA THR A 98 15.61 -6.61 -6.43
C THR A 98 14.20 -6.19 -6.82
N TYR A 99 13.96 -5.98 -8.12
CA TYR A 99 12.63 -5.64 -8.62
C TYR A 99 11.59 -6.67 -8.18
N LYS A 100 11.91 -7.94 -8.39
CA LYS A 100 11.04 -9.05 -8.03
C LYS A 100 10.78 -9.11 -6.53
N ALA A 101 11.81 -8.96 -5.70
CA ALA A 101 11.67 -8.96 -4.25
C ALA A 101 10.75 -7.83 -3.74
N ILE A 102 10.80 -6.64 -4.36
CA ILE A 102 9.90 -5.52 -4.06
C ILE A 102 8.46 -5.87 -4.45
N CYS A 103 8.25 -6.44 -5.64
CA CYS A 103 6.94 -6.88 -6.11
C CYS A 103 6.34 -7.94 -5.18
N ASP A 104 7.12 -8.94 -4.79
CA ASP A 104 6.68 -10.02 -3.90
C ASP A 104 6.36 -9.48 -2.50
N ALA A 105 7.18 -8.60 -1.94
CA ALA A 105 6.89 -7.96 -0.65
C ALA A 105 5.54 -7.22 -0.67
N PHE A 106 5.26 -6.45 -1.73
CA PHE A 106 3.95 -5.81 -1.90
C PHE A 106 2.81 -6.83 -1.95
N LYS A 107 2.96 -7.92 -2.73
CA LYS A 107 1.96 -8.97 -2.85
C LYS A 107 1.68 -9.67 -1.51
N ILE A 108 2.72 -9.98 -0.75
CA ILE A 108 2.62 -10.57 0.60
C ILE A 108 1.79 -9.66 1.52
N TYR A 109 2.02 -8.34 1.47
CA TYR A 109 1.22 -7.40 2.25
C TYR A 109 -0.26 -7.44 1.84
N CYS A 110 -0.57 -7.33 0.55
CA CYS A 110 -1.95 -7.43 0.05
C CYS A 110 -2.62 -8.77 0.41
N ASN A 111 -1.86 -9.87 0.46
CA ASN A 111 -2.36 -11.18 0.86
C ASN A 111 -2.68 -11.26 2.36
N SER A 112 -2.00 -10.48 3.20
CA SER A 112 -2.16 -10.53 4.66
C SER A 112 -3.38 -9.77 5.17
N LYS A 113 -3.70 -8.61 4.59
CA LYS A 113 -4.84 -7.76 4.93
C LYS A 113 -5.03 -6.69 3.84
N ASN A 114 -6.20 -6.05 3.83
CA ASN A 114 -6.33 -4.76 3.15
C ASN A 114 -5.66 -3.63 3.95
N PHE A 115 -4.67 -3.00 3.31
CA PHE A 115 -4.02 -1.79 3.81
C PHE A 115 -4.38 -0.52 3.00
N PHE A 116 -5.19 -0.64 1.95
CA PHE A 116 -5.57 0.52 1.14
C PHE A 116 -6.43 1.50 1.94
N LEU A 117 -6.12 2.79 1.79
CA LEU A 117 -6.82 3.94 2.37
C LEU A 117 -7.27 4.90 1.26
N PRO A 118 -8.33 5.70 1.47
CA PRO A 118 -8.77 6.69 0.49
C PRO A 118 -7.67 7.70 0.11
N SER A 119 -6.81 8.05 1.06
CA SER A 119 -5.63 8.92 0.85
C SER A 119 -4.60 8.31 -0.11
N HIS A 120 -4.63 7.00 -0.36
CA HIS A 120 -3.76 6.36 -1.36
C HIS A 120 -4.20 6.61 -2.80
N LEU A 121 -5.45 6.99 -3.03
CA LEU A 121 -6.00 7.12 -4.39
C LEU A 121 -5.18 8.07 -5.26
N GLU A 122 -4.72 9.20 -4.71
CA GLU A 122 -3.87 10.14 -5.46
C GLU A 122 -2.57 9.47 -5.93
N THR A 123 -1.93 8.69 -5.07
CA THR A 123 -0.72 7.96 -5.44
C THR A 123 -1.03 6.88 -6.47
N ILE A 124 -2.02 6.02 -6.21
CA ILE A 124 -2.41 4.89 -7.07
C ILE A 124 -2.89 5.36 -8.44
N SER A 125 -3.44 6.57 -8.53
CA SER A 125 -3.98 7.11 -9.77
C SER A 125 -3.00 7.23 -10.94
N ARG A 126 -1.70 7.25 -10.61
CA ARG A 126 -0.58 7.28 -11.58
C ARG A 126 -0.11 5.89 -12.00
N SER A 127 -0.71 4.83 -11.46
CA SER A 127 -0.40 3.44 -11.79
C SER A 127 -1.21 2.95 -12.99
N ALA A 128 -0.57 2.19 -13.87
CA ALA A 128 -1.18 1.38 -14.91
C ALA A 128 -1.10 -0.13 -14.61
N SER A 129 -0.27 -0.55 -13.64
CA SER A 129 -0.13 -1.96 -13.26
C SER A 129 -1.43 -2.57 -12.71
N HIS A 130 -1.86 -3.68 -13.31
CA HIS A 130 -2.97 -4.49 -12.79
C HIS A 130 -2.64 -5.12 -11.42
N GLU A 131 -1.37 -5.42 -11.13
CA GLU A 131 -0.96 -5.95 -9.82
C GLU A 131 -1.18 -4.94 -8.69
N ILE A 132 -1.21 -3.63 -8.99
CA ILE A 132 -1.51 -2.57 -8.03
C ILE A 132 -3.02 -2.27 -8.02
N LEU A 133 -3.64 -2.15 -9.20
CA LEU A 133 -5.04 -1.74 -9.34
C LEU A 133 -6.04 -2.85 -9.01
N GLY A 134 -5.74 -4.09 -9.37
CA GLY A 134 -6.62 -5.26 -9.18
C GLY A 134 -6.99 -5.50 -7.71
N PRO A 135 -6.01 -5.58 -6.78
CA PRO A 135 -6.31 -5.72 -5.35
C PRO A 135 -7.24 -4.62 -4.82
N LEU A 136 -7.15 -3.39 -5.33
CA LEU A 136 -8.02 -2.28 -4.94
C LEU A 136 -9.42 -2.38 -5.57
N PHE A 137 -9.51 -2.34 -6.91
CA PHE A 137 -10.76 -2.16 -7.65
C PHE A 137 -11.56 -3.45 -7.88
N GLU A 138 -10.91 -4.60 -7.78
CA GLU A 138 -11.49 -5.90 -8.11
C GLU A 138 -11.57 -6.85 -6.91
N ASN A 139 -10.92 -6.51 -5.78
CA ASN A 139 -11.03 -7.25 -4.52
C ASN A 139 -11.52 -6.37 -3.36
N TYR A 140 -10.71 -5.41 -2.90
CA TYR A 140 -11.01 -4.67 -1.67
C TYR A 140 -12.27 -3.81 -1.78
N LEU A 141 -12.37 -2.93 -2.78
CA LEU A 141 -13.53 -2.06 -2.94
C LEU A 141 -14.82 -2.89 -3.17
N PRO A 142 -14.85 -3.92 -4.04
CA PRO A 142 -16.02 -4.79 -4.13
C PRO A 142 -16.41 -5.43 -2.79
N THR A 143 -15.44 -5.94 -2.03
CA THR A 143 -15.68 -6.51 -0.69
C THR A 143 -16.28 -5.47 0.25
N LEU A 144 -15.71 -4.26 0.28
CA LEU A 144 -16.18 -3.15 1.11
C LEU A 144 -17.65 -2.84 0.79
N PHE A 145 -18.00 -2.70 -0.49
CA PHE A 145 -19.36 -2.32 -0.89
C PHE A 145 -20.35 -3.48 -1.01
N GLY A 146 -19.93 -4.73 -0.80
CA GLY A 146 -20.80 -5.92 -0.91
C GLY A 146 -21.13 -6.28 -2.37
N ILE A 147 -20.18 -6.03 -3.26
CA ILE A 147 -20.23 -6.30 -4.70
C ILE A 147 -19.44 -7.60 -4.96
N GLU A 148 -19.70 -8.24 -6.10
CA GLU A 148 -18.95 -9.42 -6.52
C GLU A 148 -17.45 -9.10 -6.72
N VAL A 149 -16.61 -9.94 -6.12
CA VAL A 149 -15.15 -9.86 -6.20
C VAL A 149 -14.68 -10.64 -7.43
N THR A 150 -13.84 -10.01 -8.25
CA THR A 150 -13.33 -10.61 -9.50
C THR A 150 -11.83 -10.90 -9.45
N PHE A 151 -11.13 -10.36 -8.45
CA PHE A 151 -9.70 -10.58 -8.26
C PHE A 151 -9.45 -11.52 -7.08
N GLN A 152 -8.72 -12.61 -7.34
CA GLN A 152 -8.46 -13.65 -6.36
C GLN A 152 -7.23 -13.30 -5.51
N LEU A 153 -7.38 -13.47 -4.19
CA LEU A 153 -6.28 -13.52 -3.24
C LEU A 153 -6.18 -14.95 -2.68
N PRO A 154 -4.98 -15.46 -2.35
CA PRO A 154 -3.69 -14.76 -2.39
C PRO A 154 -3.14 -14.60 -3.82
N MET A 155 -2.48 -13.48 -4.09
CA MET A 155 -1.63 -13.30 -5.27
C MET A 155 -0.45 -14.27 -5.22
N GLU A 156 -0.07 -14.77 -6.39
CA GLU A 156 1.10 -15.63 -6.55
C GLU A 156 2.39 -14.86 -6.21
N THR A 157 3.13 -15.41 -5.26
CA THR A 157 4.47 -14.97 -4.84
C THR A 157 5.43 -16.13 -5.05
N ILE A 158 6.72 -15.84 -5.26
CA ILE A 158 7.73 -16.90 -5.13
C ILE A 158 7.73 -17.42 -3.67
N GLU A 159 8.16 -18.67 -3.46
CA GLU A 159 8.31 -19.22 -2.11
C GLU A 159 9.22 -18.31 -1.27
N GLU A 160 8.80 -18.08 -0.02
CA GLU A 160 9.43 -17.11 0.86
C GLU A 160 10.91 -17.43 1.17
N SER A 161 11.30 -18.71 1.04
CA SER A 161 12.69 -19.19 1.07
C SER A 161 13.55 -18.59 -0.03
N ASP A 162 12.99 -18.37 -1.21
CA ASP A 162 13.73 -17.95 -2.39
C ASP A 162 13.83 -16.42 -2.41
N VAL A 163 12.86 -15.69 -1.86
CA VAL A 163 13.00 -14.23 -1.60
C VAL A 163 14.18 -13.98 -0.64
N MET A 164 14.38 -14.88 0.33
CA MET A 164 15.52 -14.82 1.23
C MET A 164 16.86 -15.09 0.51
N GLN A 165 16.91 -16.04 -0.42
CA GLN A 165 18.10 -16.37 -1.21
C GLN A 165 18.44 -15.29 -2.26
N ILE A 166 17.45 -14.74 -2.96
CA ILE A 166 17.61 -13.73 -4.02
C ILE A 166 18.30 -12.45 -3.51
N VAL A 167 18.07 -12.08 -2.26
CA VAL A 167 18.71 -10.89 -1.64
C VAL A 167 20.10 -11.23 -1.08
N GLU A 168 20.41 -12.49 -0.77
CA GLU A 168 21.77 -12.92 -0.37
C GLU A 168 22.73 -12.96 -1.57
N GLU A 169 22.24 -13.33 -2.76
CA GLU A 169 23.03 -13.37 -4.00
C GLU A 169 23.27 -11.98 -4.60
N SER A 170 22.47 -10.96 -4.24
CA SER A 170 22.60 -9.58 -4.73
C SER A 170 23.58 -8.70 -3.92
N ASN A 171 24.40 -9.28 -3.03
CA ASN A 171 25.33 -8.56 -2.16
C ASN A 171 26.58 -7.96 -2.88
N ASP A 172 26.63 -7.93 -4.21
CA ASP A 172 27.55 -7.06 -4.95
C ASP A 172 27.05 -5.60 -4.90
N MET A 173 27.02 -5.03 -3.69
CA MET A 173 26.69 -3.64 -3.45
C MET A 173 27.97 -2.80 -3.57
N GLN A 174 28.09 -2.01 -4.63
CA GLN A 174 29.16 -1.02 -4.74
C GLN A 174 28.90 0.11 -3.73
N VAL A 175 29.72 0.11 -2.67
CA VAL A 175 29.81 1.18 -1.68
C VAL A 175 30.45 2.39 -2.36
N ILE A 176 29.70 3.48 -2.52
CA ILE A 176 30.28 4.79 -2.82
C ILE A 176 30.01 5.68 -1.61
N GLU A 177 31.07 5.98 -0.86
CA GLU A 177 31.08 7.06 0.14
C GLU A 177 30.81 8.39 -0.59
N VAL A 178 29.73 9.09 -0.21
CA VAL A 178 29.53 10.47 -0.66
C VAL A 178 29.75 11.40 0.53
N ILE A 179 30.76 12.24 0.36
CA ILE A 179 31.22 13.31 1.23
C ILE A 179 30.12 14.37 1.39
N GLU A 180 29.99 14.88 2.62
CA GLU A 180 29.04 15.92 3.06
C GLU A 180 28.92 17.09 2.08
N GLY A 181 27.68 17.43 1.74
CA GLY A 181 27.33 18.64 1.02
C GLY A 181 25.96 19.14 1.46
N ASP A 182 25.96 20.20 2.27
CA ASP A 182 24.79 20.97 2.68
C ASP A 182 23.91 21.37 1.50
N SER A 183 22.58 21.23 1.63
CA SER A 183 21.59 22.18 1.09
C SER A 183 20.18 21.91 1.61
N ASN A 184 19.61 22.95 2.21
CA ASN A 184 18.25 23.07 2.73
C ASN A 184 17.15 22.96 1.67
N GLY A 185 15.98 22.42 2.07
CA GLY A 185 14.74 22.52 1.30
C GLY A 185 13.60 21.70 1.91
N GLU A 186 12.96 22.22 2.96
CA GLU A 186 11.72 21.66 3.53
C GLU A 186 10.54 21.83 2.58
N GLN A 187 9.78 20.75 2.36
CA GLN A 187 8.37 20.84 1.98
C GLN A 187 7.57 19.76 2.73
N GLY A 188 6.94 20.19 3.82
CA GLY A 188 6.20 19.35 4.74
C GLY A 188 4.88 18.84 4.13
N VAL A 189 4.73 17.52 4.11
CA VAL A 189 3.44 16.86 3.91
C VAL A 189 2.74 16.79 5.28
N ASN A 190 1.48 17.24 5.32
CA ASN A 190 0.68 17.42 6.54
C ASN A 190 0.40 16.06 7.21
N GLN A 191 1.16 15.72 8.25
CA GLN A 191 1.12 14.45 8.98
C GLN A 191 -0.24 14.18 9.68
N ASN A 192 -1.10 15.19 9.79
CA ASN A 192 -2.34 15.13 10.54
C ASN A 192 -3.47 14.33 9.85
N GLU A 193 -3.54 14.29 8.51
CA GLU A 193 -4.59 13.53 7.79
C GLU A 193 -4.33 12.02 7.80
N VAL A 194 -3.07 11.61 7.70
CA VAL A 194 -2.68 10.18 7.73
C VAL A 194 -2.95 9.57 9.11
N GLN A 195 -2.81 10.37 10.17
CA GLN A 195 -3.01 9.93 11.55
C GLN A 195 -4.50 9.75 11.90
N SER A 196 -5.41 10.54 11.32
CA SER A 196 -6.86 10.38 11.53
C SER A 196 -7.41 9.14 10.83
N ASP A 197 -6.95 8.84 9.62
CA ASP A 197 -7.39 7.66 8.86
C ASP A 197 -6.93 6.35 9.52
N PHE A 198 -5.75 6.37 10.15
CA PHE A 198 -5.18 5.20 10.83
C PHE A 198 -5.91 4.83 12.12
N GLN A 199 -6.37 5.81 12.92
CA GLN A 199 -7.15 5.52 14.13
C GLN A 199 -8.44 4.75 13.80
N ILE A 200 -8.98 4.91 12.60
CA ILE A 200 -10.20 4.23 12.14
C ILE A 200 -9.93 2.75 11.79
N LEU A 201 -8.73 2.38 11.31
CA LEU A 201 -8.42 0.99 10.90
C LEU A 201 -7.69 0.14 11.96
N SER A 202 -6.98 0.76 12.90
CA SER A 202 -6.06 0.07 13.83
C SER A 202 -6.70 -0.42 15.12
N THR A 203 -7.86 0.12 15.52
CA THR A 203 -8.55 -0.41 16.69
C THR A 203 -9.21 -1.75 16.38
N LYS A 204 -8.59 -2.85 16.86
CA LYS A 204 -9.24 -4.15 17.08
C LYS A 204 -10.66 -3.96 17.60
N ARG A 205 -11.63 -4.15 16.72
CA ARG A 205 -13.02 -4.45 17.06
C ARG A 205 -13.68 -5.00 15.81
N ARG A 206 -14.70 -5.83 16.01
CA ARG A 206 -15.84 -5.84 15.08
C ARG A 206 -16.15 -4.37 14.81
N LEU A 207 -15.69 -3.83 13.68
CA LEU A 207 -15.95 -2.44 13.34
C LEU A 207 -17.44 -2.25 13.56
N ALA A 208 -17.79 -1.34 14.46
CA ALA A 208 -19.19 -1.12 14.74
C ALA A 208 -19.84 -0.79 13.39
N ALA A 209 -21.08 -1.24 13.15
CA ALA A 209 -21.74 -0.98 11.86
C ALA A 209 -21.71 0.51 11.45
N LYS A 210 -21.59 1.41 12.45
CA LYS A 210 -21.34 2.84 12.31
C LYS A 210 -19.97 3.17 11.67
N GLU A 211 -18.87 2.60 12.15
CA GLU A 211 -17.51 2.81 11.62
C GLU A 211 -17.38 2.29 10.19
N ILE A 212 -17.95 1.12 9.90
CA ILE A 212 -17.97 0.57 8.52
C ILE A 212 -18.74 1.51 7.58
N LYS A 213 -19.87 2.08 8.05
CA LYS A 213 -20.64 3.02 7.26
C LYS A 213 -19.84 4.28 6.97
N GLU A 214 -19.17 4.85 7.96
CA GLU A 214 -18.33 6.05 7.80
C GLU A 214 -17.19 5.80 6.80
N ILE A 215 -16.50 4.65 6.90
CA ILE A 215 -15.46 4.25 5.93
C ILE A 215 -16.04 4.14 4.51
N LYS A 216 -17.21 3.52 4.34
CA LYS A 216 -17.87 3.38 3.03
C LYS A 216 -18.20 4.73 2.42
N GLU A 217 -18.78 5.65 3.20
CA GLU A 217 -19.11 6.99 2.71
C GLU A 217 -17.85 7.76 2.32
N LEU A 218 -16.78 7.68 3.11
CA LEU A 218 -15.51 8.33 2.79
C LEU A 218 -14.91 7.82 1.48
N TRP A 219 -14.89 6.49 1.30
CA TRP A 219 -14.44 5.87 0.04
C TRP A 219 -15.31 6.29 -1.13
N LYS A 220 -16.63 6.25 -0.97
CA LYS A 220 -17.59 6.64 -2.00
C LYS A 220 -17.34 8.08 -2.44
N GLN A 221 -17.28 9.00 -1.48
CA GLN A 221 -17.05 10.41 -1.75
C GLN A 221 -15.74 10.62 -2.52
N LYS A 222 -14.62 10.03 -2.06
CA LYS A 222 -13.32 10.19 -2.72
C LYS A 222 -13.30 9.61 -4.14
N LEU A 223 -13.96 8.48 -4.37
CA LEU A 223 -14.07 7.88 -5.69
C LEU A 223 -14.92 8.72 -6.65
N GLU A 224 -16.07 9.22 -6.18
CA GLU A 224 -16.96 10.09 -6.97
C GLU A 224 -16.31 11.43 -7.29
N ASP A 225 -15.66 12.07 -6.31
CA ASP A 225 -14.92 13.32 -6.49
C ASP A 225 -13.80 13.15 -7.53
N MET A 226 -13.02 12.07 -7.43
CA MET A 226 -11.94 11.78 -8.37
C MET A 226 -12.49 11.47 -9.77
N HIS A 227 -13.60 10.73 -9.87
CA HIS A 227 -14.23 10.40 -11.14
C HIS A 227 -14.76 11.66 -11.84
N TYR A 228 -15.50 12.50 -11.11
CA TYR A 228 -16.01 13.77 -11.63
C TYR A 228 -14.87 14.66 -12.13
N ASN A 229 -13.83 14.86 -11.30
CA ASN A 229 -12.68 15.66 -11.69
C ASN A 229 -11.93 15.10 -12.90
N SER A 230 -11.96 13.77 -13.11
CA SER A 230 -11.31 13.13 -14.26
C SER A 230 -11.95 13.43 -15.61
N ILE A 231 -13.26 13.74 -15.61
CA ILE A 231 -14.07 14.02 -16.81
C ILE A 231 -13.89 15.47 -17.27
N TYR A 232 -13.82 16.41 -16.31
CA TYR A 232 -13.84 17.85 -16.59
C TYR A 232 -12.47 18.50 -16.60
N ASN A 233 -11.50 17.96 -15.86
CA ASN A 233 -10.14 18.47 -15.83
C ASN A 233 -9.20 17.51 -16.55
N GLY A 234 -8.25 18.05 -17.32
CA GLY A 234 -7.17 17.28 -17.96
C GLY A 234 -6.35 16.54 -16.91
N SER A 235 -6.81 15.36 -16.55
CA SER A 235 -6.44 14.69 -15.31
C SER A 235 -5.14 13.91 -15.51
N GLY A 236 -4.19 14.07 -14.57
CA GLY A 236 -2.92 13.32 -14.53
C GLY A 236 -3.06 11.83 -14.17
N LEU A 237 -4.26 11.28 -14.35
CA LEU A 237 -4.60 9.88 -14.08
C LEU A 237 -4.18 9.04 -15.30
N THR A 238 -3.70 7.81 -15.06
CA THR A 238 -3.50 6.88 -16.17
C THR A 238 -4.84 6.48 -16.80
N ASN A 239 -4.83 6.12 -18.08
CA ASN A 239 -6.03 5.61 -18.76
C ASN A 239 -6.55 4.32 -18.10
N THR A 240 -5.64 3.45 -17.65
CA THR A 240 -6.00 2.21 -16.94
C THR A 240 -6.74 2.52 -15.65
N PHE A 241 -6.19 3.42 -14.81
CA PHE A 241 -6.84 3.84 -13.58
C PHE A 241 -8.20 4.50 -13.85
N ARG A 242 -8.27 5.41 -14.83
CA ARG A 242 -9.53 6.08 -15.21
C ARG A 242 -10.60 5.05 -15.61
N ASN A 243 -10.23 4.03 -16.36
CA ASN A 243 -11.17 2.98 -16.75
C ASN A 243 -11.62 2.13 -15.54
N SER A 244 -10.70 1.73 -14.66
CA SER A 244 -11.05 1.01 -13.42
C SER A 244 -11.98 1.85 -12.52
N LEU A 245 -11.70 3.14 -12.37
CA LEU A 245 -12.51 4.08 -11.61
C LEU A 245 -13.91 4.24 -12.22
N ARG A 246 -14.00 4.48 -13.54
CA ARG A 246 -15.26 4.59 -14.27
C ARG A 246 -16.12 3.35 -14.10
N ILE A 247 -15.56 2.17 -14.36
CA ILE A 247 -16.28 0.89 -14.21
C ILE A 247 -16.79 0.74 -12.78
N PHE A 248 -15.96 1.05 -11.78
CA PHE A 248 -16.38 0.92 -10.39
C PHE A 248 -17.50 1.89 -10.01
N VAL A 249 -17.35 3.17 -10.37
CA VAL A 249 -18.29 4.24 -9.98
C VAL A 249 -19.60 4.18 -10.76
N GLU A 250 -19.56 3.99 -12.08
CA GLU A 250 -20.75 4.03 -12.93
C GLU A 250 -21.47 2.68 -13.00
N GLU A 251 -20.71 1.58 -12.99
CA GLU A 251 -21.26 0.26 -13.28
C GLU A 251 -21.39 -0.63 -12.05
N LYS A 252 -20.65 -0.39 -10.95
CA LYS A 252 -20.69 -1.27 -9.76
C LYS A 252 -21.37 -0.64 -8.55
N LEU A 253 -21.07 0.62 -8.23
CA LEU A 253 -21.64 1.30 -7.05
C LEU A 253 -23.19 1.38 -7.03
N PRO A 254 -23.89 1.75 -8.12
CA PRO A 254 -25.36 1.86 -8.09
C PRO A 254 -26.06 0.55 -7.71
N TYR A 255 -25.59 -0.57 -8.24
CA TYR A 255 -26.14 -1.89 -7.93
C TYR A 255 -25.88 -2.33 -6.48
N ALA A 256 -24.78 -1.87 -5.89
CA ALA A 256 -24.52 -2.11 -4.46
C ALA A 256 -25.58 -1.44 -3.59
N GLU A 257 -25.99 -0.22 -3.93
CA GLU A 257 -27.02 0.50 -3.19
C GLU A 257 -28.38 -0.19 -3.29
N GLU A 258 -28.78 -0.65 -4.47
CA GLU A 258 -30.05 -1.37 -4.68
C GLU A 258 -30.11 -2.65 -3.83
N LYS A 259 -29.04 -3.46 -3.84
CA LYS A 259 -28.93 -4.65 -2.98
C LYS A 259 -29.05 -4.31 -1.50
N SER A 260 -28.42 -3.23 -1.05
CA SER A 260 -28.48 -2.80 0.35
C SER A 260 -29.90 -2.38 0.78
N ARG A 261 -30.65 -1.67 -0.09
CA ARG A 261 -32.04 -1.26 0.15
C ARG A 261 -32.99 -2.45 0.22
N GLN A 262 -32.82 -3.44 -0.67
CA GLN A 262 -33.61 -4.68 -0.66
C GLN A 262 -33.39 -5.50 0.62
N ASN A 263 -32.15 -5.63 1.08
CA ASN A 263 -31.82 -6.34 2.32
C ASN A 263 -32.43 -5.66 3.57
N ASN A 264 -32.39 -4.33 3.63
CA ASN A 264 -32.99 -3.58 4.73
C ASN A 264 -34.52 -3.73 4.77
N ASN A 265 -35.20 -3.67 3.62
CA ASN A 265 -36.64 -3.87 3.53
C ASN A 265 -37.08 -5.29 3.93
N ASN A 266 -36.30 -6.31 3.58
CA ASN A 266 -36.54 -7.69 4.00
C ASN A 266 -36.32 -7.92 5.51
N SER A 267 -35.41 -7.18 6.13
CA SER A 267 -35.20 -7.23 7.59
C SER A 267 -36.33 -6.55 8.37
N LEU A 268 -36.88 -5.45 7.84
CA LEU A 268 -38.01 -4.72 8.43
C LEU A 268 -39.34 -5.48 8.29
N SER A 269 -39.55 -6.20 7.18
CA SER A 269 -40.74 -7.03 6.98
C SER A 269 -40.76 -8.27 7.90
N LYS A 270 -39.60 -8.85 8.22
CA LYS A 270 -39.47 -9.93 9.21
C LYS A 270 -39.73 -9.48 10.64
N ARG A 271 -39.43 -8.22 11.00
CA ARG A 271 -39.69 -7.67 12.36
C ARG A 271 -41.14 -7.28 12.63
N ARG A 272 -42.00 -7.19 11.61
CA ARG A 272 -43.44 -6.86 11.75
C ARG A 272 -44.36 -8.08 11.86
N LYS A 273 -43.80 -9.29 11.93
CA LYS A 273 -44.53 -10.54 12.19
C LYS A 273 -44.12 -11.11 13.54
N CYS A 274 -44.48 -10.43 14.63
CA CYS A 274 -44.53 -10.96 16.00
C CYS A 274 -45.66 -10.24 16.71
#